data_AF-A0A1Y5DF40-F1
#
_entry.id   AF-A0A1Y5DF40-F1
#
_cell.length_a   1.000
_cell.length_b   1.000
_cell.length_c   1.000
_cell.angle_alpha   90.00
_cell.angle_beta   90.00
_cell.angle_gamma   90.00
#
_symmetry.space_group_name_H-M   'P 1'
#
loop_
_entity.id
_entity.type
_entity.pdbx_description
1 polymer ?
#
loop_
_entity_poly.entity_id
_entity_poly.type
_entity_poly.pdbx_seq_one_letter_code
_entity_poly.pdbx_strand_id
1 'polypeptide(L)'
;MFSWIIMGAILILSLTYVAYYVKRTMLESAEPDLTDFSNIRAIEIDEECQSGRISQVEATQLKADLATEVSLVESGKGQDFTKRVLASNRLPGQVFAFILVFATLGSVTLYQSLGFPREVTFTDQITKGTITQEGMSDFLVFRAQKNKRAQDWFFVGQDKISQQDYVGAQYAFEQALINPPEDPQDVVVILTEYAQ
;
A
#
# COMPACT_ATOMS: atom_id res chain seq x y z
N MET A 1 -6.64 16.06 14.73
CA MET A 1 -6.71 14.63 15.15
C MET A 1 -7.90 13.89 14.57
N PHE A 2 -9.13 14.43 14.63
CA PHE A 2 -10.33 13.82 14.03
C PHE A 2 -10.19 13.45 12.54
N SER A 3 -9.60 14.33 11.72
CA SER A 3 -9.38 14.07 10.29
C SER A 3 -8.50 12.82 10.02
N TRP A 4 -7.48 12.59 10.85
CA TRP A 4 -6.61 11.42 10.73
C TRP A 4 -7.34 10.11 11.09
N ILE A 5 -8.22 10.16 12.10
CA ILE A 5 -9.04 9.01 12.50
C ILE A 5 -10.05 8.67 11.40
N ILE A 6 -10.70 9.68 10.81
CA ILE A 6 -11.64 9.51 9.70
C ILE A 6 -10.94 8.93 8.48
N MET A 7 -9.75 9.45 8.12
CA MET A 7 -8.97 8.94 6.99
C MET A 7 -8.55 7.49 7.20
N GLY A 8 -8.10 7.14 8.42
CA GLY A 8 -7.78 5.75 8.79
C GLY A 8 -8.99 4.82 8.72
N ALA A 9 -10.15 5.27 9.20
CA ALA A 9 -11.39 4.50 9.15
C ALA A 9 -11.85 4.25 7.70
N ILE A 10 -11.76 5.25 6.82
CA ILE A 10 -12.09 5.12 5.39
C ILE A 10 -11.16 4.13 4.69
N LEU A 11 -9.86 4.15 5.02
CA LEU A 11 -8.88 3.22 4.47
C LEU A 11 -9.17 1.78 4.87
N ILE A 12 -9.50 1.53 6.14
CA ILE A 12 -9.88 0.20 6.62
C ILE A 12 -11.17 -0.27 5.94
N LEU A 13 -12.16 0.62 5.80
CA LEU A 13 -13.42 0.30 5.13
C LEU A 13 -13.24 -0.02 3.64
N SER A 14 -12.40 0.74 2.93
CA SER A 14 -12.15 0.49 1.50
C SER A 14 -11.43 -0.84 1.29
N LEU A 15 -10.46 -1.17 2.14
CA LEU A 15 -9.71 -2.41 2.06
C LEU A 15 -10.56 -3.64 2.36
N THR A 16 -11.37 -3.56 3.42
CA THR A 16 -12.32 -4.62 3.76
C THR A 16 -13.38 -4.81 2.67
N TYR A 17 -13.84 -3.71 2.06
CA TYR A 17 -14.76 -3.76 0.93
C TYR A 17 -14.15 -4.43 -0.31
N VAL A 18 -12.91 -4.08 -0.68
CA VAL A 18 -12.21 -4.72 -1.83
C VAL A 18 -12.04 -6.22 -1.59
N ALA A 19 -11.61 -6.62 -0.39
CA ALA A 19 -11.49 -8.04 -0.04
C ALA A 19 -12.84 -8.78 -0.12
N TYR A 20 -13.91 -8.15 0.34
CA TYR A 20 -15.27 -8.68 0.22
C TYR A 20 -15.71 -8.80 -1.25
N TYR A 21 -15.47 -7.76 -2.06
CA TYR A 21 -15.85 -7.72 -3.46
C TYR A 21 -15.16 -8.81 -4.28
N VAL A 22 -13.84 -8.95 -4.14
CA VAL A 22 -13.05 -9.99 -4.84
C VAL A 22 -13.52 -11.39 -4.44
N LYS A 23 -13.81 -11.61 -3.16
CA LYS A 23 -14.35 -12.90 -2.70
C LYS A 23 -15.70 -13.19 -3.36
N ARG A 24 -16.59 -12.20 -3.44
CA ARG A 24 -17.90 -12.36 -4.06
C ARG A 24 -17.79 -12.68 -5.54
N THR A 25 -16.97 -11.94 -6.30
CA THR A 25 -16.84 -12.15 -7.74
C THR A 25 -16.23 -13.50 -8.08
N MET A 26 -15.30 -14.02 -7.28
CA MET A 26 -14.72 -15.36 -7.44
C MET A 26 -15.72 -16.49 -7.13
N LEU A 27 -16.69 -16.26 -6.25
CA LEU A 27 -17.76 -17.23 -5.98
C LEU A 27 -18.80 -17.26 -7.09
N GLU A 28 -19.12 -16.09 -7.67
CA GLU A 28 -20.12 -15.93 -8.71
C GLU A 28 -19.64 -16.46 -10.08
N SER A 29 -18.33 -16.45 -10.33
CA SER A 29 -17.71 -17.02 -11.54
C SER A 29 -17.40 -18.52 -11.44
N ALA A 30 -17.69 -19.16 -10.29
CA ALA A 30 -17.43 -20.58 -10.05
C ALA A 30 -18.63 -21.50 -10.30
N GLU A 31 -19.79 -20.96 -10.70
CA GLU A 31 -20.91 -21.79 -11.18
C GLU A 31 -20.83 -21.94 -12.70
N PRO A 32 -20.28 -23.06 -13.22
CA PRO A 32 -20.52 -23.42 -14.60
C PRO A 32 -22.02 -23.73 -14.75
N ASP A 33 -22.65 -23.13 -15.76
CA ASP A 33 -24.00 -23.47 -16.20
C ASP A 33 -23.99 -24.89 -16.79
N LEU A 34 -23.96 -25.87 -15.90
CA LEU A 34 -23.89 -27.31 -16.20
C LEU A 34 -25.10 -27.76 -17.03
N THR A 35 -26.23 -27.07 -16.86
CA THR A 35 -27.45 -27.29 -17.61
C THR A 35 -27.29 -26.90 -19.08
N ASP A 36 -26.56 -25.83 -19.38
CA ASP A 36 -26.25 -25.44 -20.75
C ASP A 36 -25.30 -26.45 -21.42
N PHE A 37 -24.24 -26.87 -20.71
CA PHE A 37 -23.29 -27.87 -21.21
C PHE A 37 -23.93 -29.24 -21.49
N SER A 38 -24.79 -29.73 -20.60
CA SER A 38 -25.46 -31.04 -20.79
C SER A 38 -26.41 -31.03 -21.98
N ASN A 39 -27.12 -29.91 -22.20
CA ASN A 39 -28.01 -29.77 -23.34
C ASN A 39 -27.25 -29.76 -24.67
N ILE A 40 -26.13 -29.02 -24.73
CA ILE A 40 -25.26 -28.99 -25.91
C ILE A 40 -24.70 -30.38 -26.21
N ARG A 41 -24.21 -31.10 -25.18
CA ARG A 41 -23.63 -32.44 -25.36
C ARG A 41 -24.66 -33.47 -25.83
N ALA A 42 -25.90 -33.39 -25.36
CA ALA A 42 -26.97 -34.28 -25.79
C ALA A 42 -27.33 -34.11 -27.28
N ILE A 43 -27.25 -32.87 -27.79
CA ILE A 43 -27.45 -32.54 -29.20
C ILE A 43 -26.28 -33.08 -30.04
N GLU A 44 -25.04 -32.85 -29.60
CA GLU A 44 -23.84 -33.34 -30.31
C GLU A 44 -23.88 -34.88 -30.48
N ILE A 45 -24.26 -35.62 -29.44
CA ILE A 45 -24.40 -37.09 -29.51
C ILE A 45 -25.45 -37.51 -30.57
N ASP A 46 -26.52 -36.73 -30.74
CA ASP A 46 -27.54 -37.03 -31.76
C ASP A 46 -27.00 -36.79 -33.17
N GLU A 47 -26.28 -35.70 -33.39
CA GLU A 47 -25.63 -35.37 -34.67
C GLU A 47 -24.56 -36.40 -35.05
N GLU A 48 -23.79 -36.88 -34.07
CA GLU A 48 -22.81 -37.96 -34.26
C GLU A 48 -23.46 -39.29 -34.65
N CYS A 49 -24.64 -39.59 -34.09
CA CYS A 49 -25.38 -40.79 -34.43
C CYS A 49 -26.00 -40.69 -35.84
N GLN A 50 -26.53 -39.52 -36.19
CA GLN A 50 -27.11 -39.26 -37.52
C GLN A 50 -26.05 -39.27 -38.63
N SER A 51 -24.84 -38.78 -38.34
CA SER A 51 -23.70 -38.82 -39.27
C SER A 51 -23.05 -40.22 -39.38
N GLY A 52 -23.49 -41.19 -38.57
CA GLY A 52 -22.95 -42.55 -38.55
C GLY A 52 -21.57 -42.67 -37.89
N ARG A 53 -21.13 -41.64 -37.16
CA ARG A 53 -19.85 -41.62 -36.42
C ARG A 53 -19.90 -42.54 -35.21
N ILE A 54 -21.07 -42.63 -34.58
CA ILE A 54 -21.35 -43.53 -33.46
C ILE A 54 -22.59 -44.37 -33.75
N SER A 55 -22.66 -45.55 -33.14
CA SER A 55 -23.82 -46.42 -33.25
C SER A 55 -25.00 -45.94 -32.38
N GLN A 56 -26.22 -46.36 -32.72
CA GLN A 56 -27.41 -46.09 -31.92
C GLN A 56 -27.29 -46.60 -30.47
N VAL A 57 -26.57 -47.71 -30.27
CA VAL A 57 -26.34 -48.30 -28.95
C VAL A 57 -25.39 -47.41 -28.12
N GLU A 58 -24.29 -46.94 -28.72
CA GLU A 58 -23.35 -46.02 -28.08
C GLU A 58 -24.00 -44.68 -27.77
N ALA A 59 -24.80 -44.12 -28.69
CA ALA A 59 -25.52 -42.87 -28.48
C ALA A 59 -26.50 -42.97 -27.29
N THR A 60 -27.18 -44.11 -27.15
CA THR A 60 -28.10 -44.35 -26.04
C THR A 60 -27.35 -44.47 -24.72
N GLN A 61 -26.21 -45.17 -24.70
CA GLN A 61 -25.36 -45.29 -23.52
C GLN A 61 -24.79 -43.94 -23.09
N LEU A 62 -24.26 -43.14 -24.02
CA LEU A 62 -23.70 -41.82 -23.73
C LEU A 62 -24.75 -40.84 -23.19
N LYS A 63 -25.99 -40.90 -23.69
CA LYS A 63 -27.10 -40.09 -23.14
C LYS A 63 -27.48 -40.53 -21.73
N ALA A 64 -27.42 -41.83 -21.42
CA ALA A 64 -27.69 -42.35 -20.08
C ALA A 64 -26.56 -41.99 -19.09
N ASP A 65 -25.30 -42.05 -19.52
CA ASP A 65 -24.14 -41.65 -18.73
C ASP A 65 -24.20 -40.14 -18.43
N LEU A 66 -24.53 -39.31 -19.44
CA LEU A 66 -24.72 -37.87 -19.28
C LEU A 66 -25.84 -37.54 -18.28
N ALA A 67 -26.98 -38.23 -18.34
CA ALA A 67 -28.06 -38.06 -17.37
C ALA A 67 -27.64 -38.46 -15.95
N THR A 68 -26.79 -39.48 -15.82
CA THR A 68 -26.24 -39.92 -14.55
C THR A 68 -25.27 -38.88 -13.99
N GLU A 69 -24.38 -38.32 -14.82
CA GLU A 69 -23.46 -37.24 -14.44
C GLU A 69 -24.21 -35.98 -13.97
N VAL A 70 -25.25 -35.56 -14.70
CA VAL A 70 -26.12 -34.45 -14.30
C VAL A 70 -26.76 -34.73 -12.94
N SER A 71 -27.32 -35.93 -12.74
CA SER A 71 -27.95 -36.31 -11.48
C SER A 71 -26.98 -36.40 -10.30
N LEU A 72 -25.73 -36.83 -10.54
CA LEU A 72 -24.66 -36.90 -9.54
C LEU A 72 -24.20 -35.52 -9.12
N VAL A 73 -24.12 -34.59 -10.08
CA VAL A 73 -23.76 -33.19 -9.80
C VAL A 73 -24.90 -32.46 -9.09
N GLU A 74 -26.16 -32.67 -9.50
CA GLU A 74 -27.33 -32.12 -8.80
C GLU A 74 -27.50 -32.69 -7.39
N SER A 75 -27.26 -33.98 -7.20
CA SER A 75 -27.26 -34.62 -5.87
C SER A 75 -26.05 -34.18 -5.03
N GLY A 76 -24.90 -33.91 -5.67
CA GLY A 76 -23.69 -33.38 -5.06
C GLY A 76 -23.73 -31.90 -4.69
N LYS A 77 -24.68 -31.12 -5.24
CA LYS A 77 -24.99 -29.75 -4.77
C LYS A 77 -25.54 -29.72 -3.33
N GLY A 78 -25.93 -30.88 -2.78
CA GLY A 78 -26.60 -30.99 -1.48
C GLY A 78 -25.70 -31.01 -0.23
N GLN A 79 -24.49 -31.59 -0.24
CA GLN A 79 -23.79 -31.85 1.02
C GLN A 79 -22.25 -31.68 0.98
N ASP A 80 -21.80 -30.77 1.85
CA ASP A 80 -20.55 -30.75 2.60
C ASP A 80 -19.20 -30.38 1.95
N PHE A 81 -18.98 -30.52 0.64
CA PHE A 81 -17.64 -30.20 0.11
C PHE A 81 -17.40 -28.69 -0.03
N THR A 82 -18.38 -27.94 -0.54
CA THR A 82 -18.31 -26.47 -0.66
C THR A 82 -18.37 -25.76 0.70
N LYS A 83 -19.16 -26.26 1.66
CA LYS A 83 -19.25 -25.68 3.01
C LYS A 83 -17.94 -25.82 3.81
N ARG A 84 -17.19 -26.92 3.64
CA ARG A 84 -15.95 -27.17 4.41
C ARG A 84 -14.76 -26.37 3.86
N VAL A 85 -14.70 -26.12 2.55
CA VAL A 85 -13.70 -25.20 1.94
C VAL A 85 -14.03 -23.72 2.25
N LEU A 86 -15.31 -23.34 2.27
CA LEU A 86 -15.74 -21.99 2.64
C LEU A 86 -15.52 -21.65 4.13
N ALA A 87 -15.55 -22.64 5.02
CA ALA A 87 -15.28 -22.45 6.45
C ALA A 87 -13.78 -22.24 6.75
N SER A 88 -12.87 -22.79 5.94
CA SER A 88 -11.42 -22.63 6.09
C SER A 88 -10.86 -21.32 5.52
N ASN A 89 -11.65 -20.59 4.72
CA ASN A 89 -11.21 -19.38 4.00
C ASN A 89 -11.36 -18.06 4.78
N ARG A 90 -11.64 -18.10 6.09
CA ARG A 90 -11.65 -16.87 6.91
C ARG A 90 -10.25 -16.32 7.17
N LEU A 91 -9.25 -17.20 7.29
CA LEU A 91 -7.89 -16.81 7.65
C LEU A 91 -7.13 -16.07 6.52
N PRO A 92 -7.13 -16.51 5.25
CA PRO A 92 -6.29 -15.87 4.22
C PRO A 92 -6.72 -14.43 3.92
N GLY A 93 -8.05 -14.19 3.83
CA GLY A 93 -8.58 -12.85 3.55
C GLY A 93 -8.36 -11.86 4.70
N GLN A 94 -8.47 -12.33 5.95
CA GLN A 94 -8.20 -11.51 7.13
C GLN A 94 -6.71 -11.17 7.24
N VAL A 95 -5.82 -12.14 6.97
CA VAL A 95 -4.37 -11.92 6.97
C VAL A 95 -3.97 -10.93 5.87
N PHE A 96 -4.53 -11.05 4.67
CA PHE A 96 -4.25 -10.10 3.58
C PHE A 96 -4.71 -8.68 3.93
N ALA A 97 -5.92 -8.51 4.45
CA ALA A 97 -6.42 -7.22 4.91
C ALA A 97 -5.53 -6.63 6.02
N PHE A 98 -5.10 -7.48 6.97
CA PHE A 98 -4.22 -7.07 8.05
C PHE A 98 -2.86 -6.60 7.52
N ILE A 99 -2.24 -7.36 6.62
CA ILE A 99 -0.97 -6.98 5.97
C ILE A 99 -1.11 -5.62 5.27
N LEU A 100 -2.20 -5.40 4.55
CA LEU A 100 -2.39 -4.17 3.78
C LEU A 100 -2.62 -2.95 4.70
N VAL A 101 -3.40 -3.11 5.77
CA VAL A 101 -3.55 -2.08 6.80
C VAL A 101 -2.21 -1.78 7.48
N PHE A 102 -1.44 -2.80 7.85
CA PHE A 102 -0.13 -2.58 8.49
C PHE A 102 0.90 -1.98 7.53
N ALA A 103 0.89 -2.38 6.26
CA ALA A 103 1.78 -1.80 5.25
C ALA A 103 1.48 -0.31 5.03
N THR A 104 0.20 0.06 4.95
CA THR A 104 -0.21 1.47 4.78
C THR A 104 0.07 2.30 6.02
N LEU A 105 -0.30 1.82 7.22
CA LEU A 105 0.02 2.51 8.48
C LEU A 105 1.53 2.63 8.67
N GLY A 106 2.29 1.57 8.40
CA GLY A 106 3.74 1.54 8.47
C GLY A 106 4.38 2.54 7.52
N SER A 107 3.90 2.63 6.28
CA SER A 107 4.36 3.61 5.29
C SER A 107 4.10 5.06 5.75
N VAL A 108 2.88 5.37 6.22
CA VAL A 108 2.54 6.71 6.72
C VAL A 108 3.35 7.06 7.96
N THR A 109 3.53 6.11 8.87
CA THR A 109 4.31 6.29 10.10
C THR A 109 5.79 6.52 9.75
N LEU A 110 6.33 5.78 8.79
CA LEU A 110 7.69 5.99 8.30
C LEU A 110 7.85 7.38 7.71
N TYR A 111 6.92 7.81 6.84
CA TYR A 111 6.90 9.15 6.25
C TYR A 111 6.90 10.26 7.31
N GLN A 112 6.10 10.11 8.37
CA GLN A 112 6.08 11.04 9.50
C GLN A 112 7.37 11.00 10.32
N SER A 113 7.89 9.81 10.61
CA SER A 113 9.10 9.62 11.43
C SER A 113 10.36 10.19 10.76
N LEU A 114 10.44 10.15 9.43
CA LEU A 114 11.52 10.75 8.65
C LEU A 114 11.40 12.28 8.56
N GLY A 115 10.32 12.86 9.08
CA GLY A 115 10.13 14.31 9.16
C GLY A 115 9.79 15.00 7.84
N PHE A 116 9.50 14.25 6.77
CA PHE A 116 9.07 14.81 5.48
C PHE A 116 7.88 15.78 5.55
N PRO A 117 6.86 15.58 6.42
CA PRO A 117 5.78 16.55 6.54
C PRO A 117 6.29 17.97 6.82
N ARG A 118 7.33 18.13 7.66
CA ARG A 118 7.90 19.45 7.98
C ARG A 118 8.54 20.11 6.76
N GLU A 119 9.25 19.35 5.94
CA GLU A 119 9.88 19.84 4.71
C GLU A 119 8.86 20.29 3.66
N VAL A 120 7.78 19.53 3.51
CA VAL A 120 6.67 19.88 2.61
C VAL A 120 5.97 21.15 3.08
N THR A 121 5.62 21.23 4.38
CA THR A 121 4.96 22.43 4.92
C THR A 121 5.85 23.67 4.82
N PHE A 122 7.15 23.52 5.05
CA PHE A 122 8.10 24.62 4.92
C PHE A 122 8.20 25.11 3.48
N THR A 123 8.32 24.19 2.52
CA THR A 123 8.39 24.53 1.09
C THR A 123 7.11 25.23 0.63
N ASP A 124 5.95 24.77 1.10
CA ASP A 124 4.66 25.41 0.84
C ASP A 124 4.59 26.82 1.43
N GLN A 125 5.07 27.02 2.66
CA GLN A 125 5.12 28.34 3.30
C GLN A 125 6.08 29.31 2.59
N ILE A 126 7.25 28.84 2.15
CA ILE A 126 8.17 29.64 1.33
C ILE A 126 7.51 30.03 0.01
N THR A 127 6.90 29.07 -0.68
CA THR A 127 6.27 29.31 -1.99
C THR A 127 5.13 30.31 -1.89
N LYS A 128 4.39 30.29 -0.77
CA LYS A 128 3.30 31.22 -0.49
C LYS A 128 3.76 32.54 0.15
N GLY A 129 5.04 32.68 0.48
CA GLY A 129 5.59 33.84 1.19
C GLY A 129 5.03 34.03 2.60
N THR A 130 4.54 32.96 3.23
CA THR A 130 3.94 32.99 4.58
C THR A 130 4.90 32.55 5.68
N ILE A 131 6.15 32.25 5.34
CA ILE A 131 7.17 31.84 6.31
C ILE A 131 7.55 33.00 7.22
N THR A 132 7.55 32.76 8.54
CA THR A 132 8.06 33.72 9.53
C THR A 132 9.56 33.52 9.74
N GLN A 133 10.25 34.53 10.27
CA GLN A 133 11.67 34.39 10.62
C GLN A 133 11.91 33.26 11.64
N GLU A 134 11.02 33.13 12.63
CA GLU A 134 11.04 32.02 13.59
C GLU A 134 10.84 30.66 12.90
N GLY A 135 9.87 30.57 11.98
CA GLY A 135 9.63 29.33 11.21
C GLY A 135 10.79 28.94 10.30
N MET A 136 11.53 29.92 9.78
CA MET A 136 12.78 29.68 9.06
C MET A 136 13.86 29.11 9.99
N SER A 137 14.08 29.75 11.14
CA SER A 137 15.07 29.31 12.13
C SER A 137 14.80 27.89 12.62
N ASP A 138 13.54 27.60 12.97
CA ASP A 138 13.09 26.27 13.41
C ASP A 138 13.33 25.20 12.34
N PHE A 139 13.09 25.53 11.07
CA PHE A 139 13.32 24.61 9.97
C PHE A 139 14.82 24.35 9.75
N LEU A 140 15.67 25.37 9.82
CA LEU A 140 17.12 25.22 9.69
C LEU A 140 17.66 24.30 10.79
N VAL A 141 17.25 24.50 12.04
CA VAL A 141 17.63 23.63 13.16
C VAL A 141 17.14 22.19 12.94
N PHE A 142 15.87 22.01 12.57
CA PHE A 142 15.32 20.68 12.27
C PHE A 142 16.11 19.95 11.18
N ARG A 143 16.44 20.65 10.09
CA ARG A 143 17.18 20.10 8.96
C ARG A 143 18.62 19.74 9.36
N ALA A 144 19.29 20.61 10.11
CA ALA A 144 20.65 20.37 10.60
C ALA A 144 20.74 19.16 11.54
N GLN A 145 19.76 19.01 12.44
CA GLN A 145 19.67 17.83 13.32
C GLN A 145 19.39 16.53 12.55
N LYS A 146 18.51 16.58 11.55
CA LYS A 146 18.14 15.42 10.74
C LYS A 146 19.30 14.92 9.88
N ASN A 147 19.94 15.83 9.13
CA ASN A 147 20.95 15.47 8.15
C ASN A 147 22.36 15.37 8.73
N LYS A 148 22.61 16.04 9.88
CA LYS A 148 23.93 16.12 10.54
C LYS A 148 25.07 16.56 9.61
N ARG A 149 24.74 17.42 8.65
CA ARG A 149 25.70 17.98 7.68
C ARG A 149 26.28 19.27 8.21
N ALA A 150 27.58 19.48 7.99
CA ALA A 150 28.24 20.73 8.34
C ALA A 150 27.57 21.95 7.70
N GLN A 151 27.17 21.86 6.42
CA GLN A 151 26.54 22.98 5.73
C GLN A 151 25.20 23.37 6.36
N ASP A 152 24.39 22.40 6.79
CA ASP A 152 23.09 22.69 7.40
C ASP A 152 23.29 23.39 8.77
N TRP A 153 24.30 22.99 9.56
CA TRP A 153 24.68 23.66 10.81
C TRP A 153 25.30 25.05 10.60
N PHE A 154 26.06 25.24 9.51
CA PHE A 154 26.59 26.55 9.14
C PHE A 154 25.48 27.57 8.87
N PHE A 155 24.41 27.18 8.16
CA PHE A 155 23.27 28.06 7.93
C PHE A 155 22.49 28.37 9.22
N VAL A 156 22.42 27.44 10.17
CA VAL A 156 21.88 27.71 11.51
C VAL A 156 22.73 28.79 12.21
N GLY A 157 24.06 28.67 12.14
CA GLY A 157 24.97 29.66 12.71
C GLY A 157 24.75 31.07 12.14
N GLN A 158 24.67 31.20 10.82
CA GLN A 158 24.38 32.49 10.17
C GLN A 158 23.03 33.07 10.55
N ASP A 159 21.99 32.23 10.59
CA ASP A 159 20.66 32.65 11.02
C ASP A 159 20.68 33.17 12.47
N LYS A 160 21.40 32.50 13.38
CA LYS A 160 21.56 32.95 14.77
C LYS A 160 22.36 34.24 14.91
N ILE A 161 23.40 34.46 14.10
CA ILE A 161 24.09 35.76 14.01
C ILE A 161 23.09 36.86 13.62
N SER A 162 22.26 36.61 12.60
CA SER A 162 21.26 37.59 12.14
C SER A 162 20.24 37.95 13.22
N GLN A 163 19.97 37.02 14.14
CA GLN A 163 19.10 37.19 15.30
C GLN A 163 19.82 37.77 16.53
N GLN A 164 21.12 38.07 16.43
CA GLN A 164 21.98 38.50 17.54
C GLN A 164 22.11 37.46 18.67
N ASP A 165 21.80 36.20 18.38
CA ASP A 165 21.99 35.06 19.28
C ASP A 165 23.38 34.47 19.07
N TYR A 166 24.39 35.18 19.57
CA TYR A 166 25.80 34.79 19.40
C TYR A 166 26.13 33.46 20.07
N VAL A 167 25.48 33.15 21.21
CA VAL A 167 25.68 31.88 21.92
C VAL A 167 25.11 30.71 21.10
N GLY A 168 23.92 30.88 20.53
CA GLY A 168 23.33 29.91 19.62
C GLY A 168 24.14 29.72 18.33
N ALA A 169 24.71 30.81 17.79
CA ALA A 169 25.58 30.77 16.62
C ALA A 169 26.86 29.98 16.88
N GLN A 170 27.52 30.25 18.02
CA GLN A 170 28.72 29.54 18.46
C GLN A 170 28.48 28.02 18.53
N TYR A 171 27.38 27.62 19.18
CA TYR A 171 26.99 26.22 19.26
C TYR A 171 26.78 25.60 17.86
N ALA A 172 26.11 26.30 16.95
CA ALA A 172 25.84 25.79 15.61
C ALA A 172 27.12 25.57 14.80
N PHE A 173 28.08 26.49 14.86
CA PHE A 173 29.37 26.31 14.20
C PHE A 173 30.20 25.19 14.83
N GLU A 174 30.15 25.02 16.16
CA GLU A 174 30.76 23.85 16.82
C GLU A 174 30.16 22.54 16.29
N GLN A 175 28.84 22.46 16.13
CA GLN A 175 28.19 21.30 15.53
C GLN A 175 28.62 21.07 14.08
N ALA A 176 28.87 22.13 13.30
CA ALA A 176 29.38 22.02 11.93
C ALA A 176 30.80 21.44 11.89
N LEU A 177 31.62 21.70 12.91
CA LEU A 177 33.00 21.21 13.01
C LEU A 177 33.12 19.77 13.53
N ILE A 178 32.04 19.19 14.08
CA ILE A 178 32.03 17.77 14.51
C ILE A 178 32.20 16.83 13.32
N ASN A 179 31.53 17.12 12.20
CA ASN A 179 31.64 16.39 10.94
C ASN A 179 32.03 17.39 9.84
N PRO A 180 33.30 17.80 9.76
CA PRO A 180 33.72 18.89 8.90
C PRO A 180 33.44 18.58 7.42
N PRO A 181 33.22 19.61 6.59
CA PRO A 181 33.17 19.47 5.14
C PRO A 181 34.42 18.77 4.59
N GLU A 182 34.27 18.07 3.46
CA GLU A 182 35.41 17.45 2.77
C GLU A 182 36.37 18.50 2.20
N ASP A 183 35.84 19.67 1.81
CA ASP A 183 36.66 20.79 1.31
C ASP A 183 37.28 21.57 2.49
N PRO A 184 38.62 21.63 2.59
CA PRO A 184 39.30 22.42 3.61
C PRO A 184 38.96 23.91 3.56
N GLN A 185 38.58 24.46 2.41
CA GLN A 185 38.16 25.87 2.31
C GLN A 185 36.87 26.14 3.08
N ASP A 186 35.90 25.24 3.00
CA ASP A 186 34.65 25.35 3.74
C ASP A 186 34.88 25.27 5.27
N VAL A 187 35.86 24.47 5.71
CA VAL A 187 36.28 24.41 7.11
C VAL A 187 36.84 25.76 7.57
N VAL A 188 37.69 26.40 6.75
CA VAL A 188 38.24 27.72 7.07
C VAL A 188 37.11 28.76 7.18
N VAL A 189 36.13 28.73 6.28
CA VAL A 189 34.97 29.63 6.36
C VAL A 189 34.22 29.46 7.68
N ILE A 190 33.95 28.22 8.10
CA ILE A 190 33.29 27.96 9.39
C ILE A 190 34.12 28.51 10.55
N LEU A 191 35.44 28.28 10.56
CA LEU A 191 36.32 28.78 11.61
C LEU A 191 36.41 30.30 11.64
N THR A 192 36.37 30.96 10.48
CA THR A 192 36.38 32.44 10.41
C THR A 192 35.09 33.05 10.95
N GLU A 193 33.95 32.42 10.71
CA GLU A 193 32.66 32.88 11.25
C GLU A 193 32.54 32.55 12.75
N TYR A 194 33.09 31.43 13.19
CA TYR A 194 33.14 31.06 14.62
C TYR A 194 33.96 32.02 15.48
N ALA A 195 35.01 32.63 14.92
CA ALA A 195 35.93 33.49 15.65
C ALA A 195 35.47 34.97 15.76
N GLN A 196 34.36 35.33 15.12
CA GLN A 196 33.78 36.68 15.13
C GLN A 196 32.76 36.84 16.27
#